data_AF-A0A4Y9Y5T1-F1
#
_entry.id   AF-A0A4Y9Y5T1-F1
#
_cell.length_a   1.000
_cell.length_b   1.000
_cell.length_c   1.000
_cell.angle_alpha   90.00
_cell.angle_beta   90.00
_cell.angle_gamma   90.00
#
_symmetry.space_group_name_H-M   'P 1'
#
loop_
_entity.id
_entity.type
_entity.pdbx_description
1 polymer ?
#
loop_
_entity_poly.entity_id
_entity_poly.type
_entity_poly.pdbx_seq_one_letter_code
_entity_poly.pdbx_strand_id
1 'polypeptide(L)'
;MAFQFLITLDFSSHYMHMYSSLLTGSRSHKQITSDVSKFLKFYYDPRTLFVMCAGNELFFVGLYLLKWVDTPLSVSLGMPLPFWGAYTWAEAMTLVCFPICATKNVVNVVQLWKASKILVGVDLAERAKAREEDVQKPKKT
;
A
#
# COMPACT_ATOMS: atom_id res chain seq x y z
N MET A 1 4.54 8.24 -17.64
CA MET A 1 3.13 8.49 -17.25
C MET A 1 2.59 7.37 -16.38
N ALA A 2 2.42 6.13 -16.88
CA ALA A 2 1.92 5.01 -16.06
C ALA A 2 2.81 4.74 -14.82
N PHE A 3 4.13 4.75 -14.98
CA PHE A 3 5.09 4.62 -13.88
C PHE A 3 4.89 5.67 -12.79
N GLN A 4 4.83 6.96 -13.15
CA GLN A 4 4.58 8.03 -12.17
C GLN A 4 3.23 7.87 -11.46
N PHE A 5 2.19 7.42 -12.17
CA PHE A 5 0.87 7.18 -11.58
C PHE A 5 0.86 6.05 -10.55
N LEU A 6 1.55 4.92 -10.83
CA LEU A 6 1.62 3.80 -9.89
C LEU A 6 2.34 4.19 -8.59
N ILE A 7 3.40 5.01 -8.69
CA ILE A 7 4.12 5.54 -7.54
C ILE A 7 3.23 6.46 -6.70
N THR A 8 2.51 7.39 -7.34
CA THR A 8 1.62 8.32 -6.60
C THR A 8 0.43 7.59 -5.99
N LEU A 9 -0.10 6.57 -6.66
CA LEU A 9 -1.17 5.71 -6.13
C LEU A 9 -0.69 4.92 -4.90
N ASP A 10 0.53 4.38 -4.91
CA ASP A 10 1.11 3.69 -3.75
C ASP A 10 1.29 4.64 -2.55
N PHE A 11 1.88 5.82 -2.78
CA PHE A 11 2.08 6.82 -1.73
C PHE A 11 0.76 7.33 -1.12
N SER A 12 -0.22 7.65 -1.96
CA SER A 12 -1.53 8.16 -1.51
C SER A 12 -2.35 7.12 -0.77
N SER A 13 -2.33 5.86 -1.22
CA SER A 13 -3.06 4.75 -0.57
C SER A 13 -2.53 4.48 0.84
N HIS A 14 -1.20 4.49 1.01
CA HIS A 14 -0.57 4.33 2.32
C HIS A 14 -0.91 5.50 3.26
N TYR A 15 -0.84 6.73 2.75
CA TYR A 15 -1.18 7.92 3.51
C TYR A 15 -2.64 7.88 4.02
N MET A 16 -3.59 7.56 3.14
CA MET A 16 -5.01 7.49 3.51
C MET A 16 -5.30 6.34 4.50
N HIS A 17 -4.66 5.18 4.33
CA HIS A 17 -4.82 4.05 5.25
C HIS A 17 -4.29 4.38 6.66
N MET A 18 -3.10 4.98 6.75
CA MET A 18 -2.55 5.47 8.02
C MET A 18 -3.44 6.56 8.63
N TYR A 19 -3.84 7.56 7.84
CA TYR A 19 -4.65 8.68 8.30
C TYR A 19 -6.02 8.23 8.83
N SER A 20 -6.69 7.32 8.12
CA SER A 20 -7.96 6.73 8.58
C SER A 20 -7.79 5.93 9.89
N SER A 21 -6.65 5.26 10.05
CA SER A 21 -6.33 4.53 11.29
C SER A 21 -6.09 5.47 12.47
N LEU A 22 -5.45 6.63 12.26
CA LEU A 22 -5.24 7.65 13.29
C LEU A 22 -6.54 8.34 13.72
N LEU A 23 -7.40 8.70 12.74
CA LEU A 23 -8.70 9.29 13.02
C LEU A 23 -9.63 8.33 13.77
N THR A 24 -9.62 7.05 13.38
CA THR A 24 -10.42 6.01 14.03
C THR A 24 -9.82 5.59 15.38
N GLY A 25 -8.49 5.61 15.50
CA GLY A 25 -7.71 5.13 16.66
C GLY A 25 -7.78 6.00 17.92
N SER A 26 -8.51 7.13 17.88
CA SER A 26 -8.69 8.02 19.03
C SER A 26 -10.12 8.01 19.61
N ARG A 27 -11.07 7.23 19.06
CA ARG A 27 -12.42 7.02 19.66
C ARG A 27 -12.59 5.60 20.22
N SER A 28 -12.02 5.40 21.41
CA SER A 28 -12.49 4.58 22.54
C SER A 28 -13.40 3.35 22.29
N HIS A 29 -12.85 2.16 22.57
CA HIS A 29 -13.45 1.06 23.33
C HIS A 29 -14.78 0.39 22.90
N LYS A 30 -15.28 0.58 21.67
CA LYS A 30 -16.34 -0.32 21.16
C LYS A 30 -16.35 -0.30 19.64
N GLN A 31 -16.40 -1.49 19.04
CA GLN A 31 -16.27 -1.77 17.60
C GLN A 31 -14.80 -1.81 17.18
N ILE A 32 -14.21 -3.00 17.03
CA ILE A 32 -14.52 -3.91 15.94
C ILE A 32 -14.79 -5.31 16.49
N THR A 33 -16.02 -5.79 16.28
CA THR A 33 -16.36 -7.20 16.52
C THR A 33 -15.49 -8.07 15.63
N SER A 34 -14.80 -8.98 16.30
CA SER A 34 -14.04 -10.10 15.79
C SER A 34 -14.87 -10.96 14.83
N ASP A 35 -14.91 -10.62 13.56
CA ASP A 35 -15.17 -11.60 12.51
C ASP A 35 -14.51 -11.16 11.20
N VAL A 36 -13.20 -11.32 11.19
CA VAL A 36 -12.40 -11.01 10.02
C VAL A 36 -11.66 -12.27 9.62
N SER A 37 -12.00 -12.80 8.46
CA SER A 37 -11.43 -14.02 7.88
C SER A 37 -9.89 -14.01 7.91
N LYS A 38 -9.27 -15.19 8.06
CA LYS A 38 -7.80 -15.39 8.12
C LYS A 38 -7.03 -14.64 7.01
N PHE A 39 -7.67 -14.40 5.87
CA PHE A 39 -7.12 -13.64 4.75
C PHE A 39 -6.88 -12.14 5.05
N LEU A 40 -7.77 -11.45 5.77
CA LEU A 40 -7.53 -10.05 6.15
C LEU A 40 -6.50 -9.93 7.29
N LYS A 41 -6.36 -10.98 8.12
CA LYS A 41 -5.32 -11.07 9.17
C LYS A 41 -3.92 -11.22 8.58
N PHE A 42 -3.77 -12.01 7.52
CA PHE A 42 -2.52 -12.15 6.77
C PHE A 42 -2.11 -10.85 6.06
N TYR A 43 -3.09 -10.05 5.65
CA TYR A 43 -2.88 -8.74 5.03
C TYR A 43 -2.54 -7.62 6.04
N TYR A 44 -3.04 -7.71 7.27
CA TYR A 44 -2.71 -6.78 8.37
C TYR A 44 -1.45 -7.15 9.17
N ASP A 45 -0.75 -8.22 8.77
CA ASP A 45 0.54 -8.56 9.37
C ASP A 45 1.61 -7.56 8.89
N PRO A 46 2.26 -6.79 9.79
CA PRO A 46 3.26 -5.79 9.41
C PRO A 46 4.39 -6.36 8.56
N ARG A 47 4.68 -7.66 8.66
CA ARG A 47 5.70 -8.34 7.86
C ARG A 47 5.31 -8.47 6.39
N THR A 48 4.05 -8.79 6.09
CA THR A 48 3.54 -8.90 4.72
C THR A 48 3.48 -7.53 4.06
N LEU A 49 3.07 -6.50 4.81
CA LEU A 49 3.03 -5.13 4.32
C LEU A 49 4.44 -4.61 4.00
N PHE A 50 5.41 -4.88 4.88
CA PHE A 50 6.80 -4.50 4.69
C PHE A 50 7.42 -5.20 3.48
N VAL A 51 7.24 -6.51 3.32
CA VAL A 51 7.78 -7.26 2.16
C VAL A 51 7.15 -6.80 0.85
N MET A 52 5.86 -6.48 0.85
CA MET A 52 5.17 -5.97 -0.34
C MET A 52 5.62 -4.54 -0.71
N CYS A 53 5.84 -3.66 0.27
CA CYS A 53 6.41 -2.32 0.03
C CYS A 53 7.87 -2.42 -0.42
N ALA A 54 8.70 -3.21 0.27
CA ALA A 54 10.09 -3.43 -0.09
C ALA A 54 10.21 -4.00 -1.50
N GLY A 55 9.36 -4.97 -1.89
CA GLY A 55 9.35 -5.52 -3.25
C GLY A 55 8.86 -4.53 -4.31
N ASN A 56 7.95 -3.61 -3.97
CA ASN A 56 7.51 -2.53 -4.87
C ASN A 56 8.63 -1.50 -5.11
N GLU A 57 9.34 -1.09 -4.05
CA GLU A 57 10.51 -0.22 -4.15
C GLU A 57 11.65 -0.90 -4.93
N LEU A 58 11.93 -2.18 -4.65
CA LEU A 58 12.95 -2.96 -5.35
C LEU A 58 12.65 -3.10 -6.85
N PHE A 59 11.37 -3.19 -7.23
CA PHE A 59 10.94 -3.19 -8.62
C PHE A 59 11.26 -1.86 -9.33
N PHE A 60 10.98 -0.73 -8.68
CA PHE A 60 11.31 0.59 -9.23
C PHE A 60 12.81 0.83 -9.33
N VAL A 61 13.59 0.36 -8.34
CA VAL A 61 15.06 0.34 -8.40
C VAL A 61 15.54 -0.57 -9.51
N GLY A 62 14.95 -1.76 -9.68
CA GLY A 62 15.26 -2.69 -10.77
C GLY A 62 15.05 -2.06 -12.15
N LEU A 63 13.91 -1.40 -12.37
CA LEU A 63 13.63 -0.66 -13.60
C LEU A 63 14.61 0.49 -13.86
N TYR A 64 15.09 1.16 -12.81
CA TYR A 64 16.13 2.19 -12.93
C TYR A 64 17.49 1.57 -13.32
N LEU A 65 17.86 0.46 -12.67
CA LEU A 65 19.11 -0.26 -12.93
C LEU A 65 19.15 -0.89 -14.32
N LEU A 66 18.01 -1.33 -14.87
CA LEU A 66 17.92 -1.81 -16.25
C LEU A 66 18.43 -0.81 -17.29
N LYS A 67 18.36 0.49 -17.01
CA LYS A 67 18.87 1.51 -17.93
C LYS A 67 20.40 1.70 -17.85
N TRP A 68 21.03 1.28 -16.76
CA TRP A 68 22.44 1.54 -16.48
C TRP A 68 23.30 0.28 -16.41
N VAL A 69 22.69 -0.90 -16.26
CA VAL A 69 23.38 -2.18 -16.12
C VAL A 69 23.05 -3.06 -17.31
N ASP A 70 23.89 -2.97 -18.34
CA ASP A 70 23.85 -3.85 -19.52
C ASP A 70 24.78 -5.06 -19.37
N THR A 71 25.46 -5.22 -18.23
CA THR A 71 26.41 -6.31 -18.03
C THR A 71 25.68 -7.64 -17.81
N PRO A 72 25.89 -8.64 -18.69
CA PRO A 72 25.25 -9.93 -18.57
C PRO A 72 25.77 -10.69 -17.35
N LEU A 73 24.90 -11.50 -16.70
CA LEU A 73 25.25 -12.28 -15.50
C LEU A 73 26.52 -13.12 -15.68
N SER A 74 26.74 -13.65 -16.89
CA SER A 74 27.88 -14.49 -17.21
C SER A 74 29.23 -13.78 -17.05
N VAL A 75 29.29 -12.48 -17.37
CA VAL A 75 30.50 -11.66 -17.26
C VAL A 75 30.72 -11.21 -15.82
N SER A 76 29.64 -10.89 -15.10
CA SER A 76 29.73 -10.43 -13.71
C SER A 76 30.12 -11.53 -12.71
N LEU A 77 29.76 -12.79 -12.98
CA LEU A 77 30.04 -13.92 -12.09
C LEU A 77 31.28 -14.74 -12.51
N GLY A 78 31.87 -14.45 -13.68
CA GLY A 78 33.02 -15.19 -14.23
C GLY A 78 32.72 -16.68 -14.54
N MET A 79 31.44 -17.06 -14.61
CA MET A 79 30.98 -18.43 -14.79
C MET A 79 30.13 -18.55 -16.05
N PRO A 80 30.37 -19.54 -16.94
CA PRO A 80 29.51 -19.79 -18.08
C PRO A 80 28.18 -20.39 -17.61
N LEU A 81 27.18 -19.54 -17.41
CA LEU A 81 25.79 -19.95 -17.14
C LEU A 81 25.02 -20.06 -18.46
N PRO A 82 24.72 -21.26 -18.98
CA PRO A 82 24.19 -21.44 -20.33
C PRO A 82 22.74 -20.96 -20.54
N PHE A 83 21.96 -20.80 -19.47
CA PHE A 83 20.55 -20.35 -19.55
C PHE A 83 20.28 -19.01 -18.86
N TRP A 84 20.97 -18.71 -17.75
CA TRP A 84 20.79 -17.45 -16.98
C TRP A 84 21.85 -16.40 -17.29
N GLY A 85 22.91 -16.76 -18.04
CA GLY A 85 24.03 -15.87 -18.31
C GLY A 85 23.70 -14.69 -19.22
N ALA A 86 22.61 -14.77 -20.00
CA ALA A 86 22.15 -13.69 -20.89
C ALA A 86 21.29 -12.64 -20.18
N TYR A 87 20.69 -12.98 -19.04
CA TYR A 87 19.89 -12.03 -18.26
C TYR A 87 20.80 -11.15 -17.41
N THR A 88 20.47 -9.88 -17.26
CA THR A 88 21.15 -9.01 -16.29
C THR A 88 20.59 -9.24 -14.88
N TRP A 89 21.37 -8.91 -13.85
CA TRP A 89 20.89 -8.96 -12.47
C TRP A 89 19.67 -8.06 -12.27
N ALA A 90 19.63 -6.92 -12.97
CA ALA A 90 18.51 -6.00 -12.96
C ALA A 90 17.24 -6.60 -13.59
N GLU A 91 17.37 -7.37 -14.68
CA GLU A 91 16.23 -8.08 -15.31
C GLU A 91 15.65 -9.16 -14.40
N ALA A 92 16.51 -9.98 -13.79
CA ALA A 92 16.08 -11.03 -12.88
C ALA A 92 15.35 -10.44 -11.65
N MET A 93 15.90 -9.38 -11.05
CA MET A 93 15.25 -8.67 -9.95
C MET A 93 13.91 -8.08 -10.37
N THR A 94 13.86 -7.43 -11.54
CA THR A 94 12.63 -6.81 -12.06
C THR A 94 11.55 -7.87 -12.31
N LEU A 95 11.90 -9.03 -12.88
CA LEU A 95 10.96 -10.12 -13.15
C LEU A 95 10.38 -10.74 -11.88
N VAL A 96 11.21 -10.94 -10.85
CA VAL A 96 10.75 -11.49 -9.55
C VAL A 96 9.90 -10.47 -8.78
N CYS A 97 10.24 -9.19 -8.86
CA CYS A 97 9.50 -8.13 -8.17
C CYS A 97 8.25 -7.66 -8.93
N PHE A 98 8.12 -7.97 -10.23
CA PHE A 98 6.94 -7.65 -11.03
C PHE A 98 5.61 -8.18 -10.46
N PRO A 99 5.45 -9.48 -10.12
CA PRO A 99 4.21 -9.98 -9.52
C PRO A 99 3.91 -9.35 -8.16
N ILE A 100 4.95 -8.98 -7.40
CA ILE A 100 4.82 -8.29 -6.10
C ILE A 100 4.28 -6.88 -6.32
N CYS A 101 4.87 -6.13 -7.26
CA CYS A 101 4.41 -4.79 -7.67
C CYS A 101 2.97 -4.82 -8.20
N ALA A 102 2.62 -5.78 -9.06
CA ALA A 102 1.26 -5.92 -9.59
C ALA A 102 0.24 -6.18 -8.46
N THR A 103 0.55 -7.12 -7.57
CA THR A 103 -0.29 -7.45 -6.41
C THR A 103 -0.45 -6.23 -5.50
N LYS A 104 0.65 -5.51 -5.23
CA LYS A 104 0.66 -4.30 -4.41
C LYS A 104 -0.19 -3.19 -5.00
N ASN A 105 -0.15 -2.96 -6.31
CA ASN A 105 -0.99 -1.96 -6.98
C ASN A 105 -2.49 -2.26 -6.86
N VAL A 106 -2.91 -3.52 -7.01
CA VAL A 106 -4.31 -3.93 -6.79
C VAL A 106 -4.72 -3.69 -5.34
N VAL A 107 -3.85 -4.07 -4.43
CA VAL A 107 -4.03 -3.91 -3.00
C VAL A 107 -4.17 -2.43 -2.60
N ASN A 108 -3.34 -1.55 -3.17
CA ASN A 108 -3.38 -0.12 -2.89
C ASN A 108 -4.74 0.49 -3.26
N VAL A 109 -5.31 0.10 -4.42
CA VAL A 109 -6.67 0.51 -4.82
C VAL A 109 -7.72 0.06 -3.78
N VAL A 110 -7.61 -1.17 -3.30
CA VAL A 110 -8.55 -1.71 -2.29
C VAL A 110 -8.38 -0.98 -0.95
N GLN A 111 -7.15 -0.68 -0.53
CA GLN A 111 -6.87 0.08 0.70
C GLN A 111 -7.44 1.49 0.59
N LEU A 112 -7.24 2.17 -0.54
CA LEU A 112 -7.76 3.50 -0.78
C LEU A 112 -9.28 3.51 -0.72
N TRP A 113 -9.95 2.56 -1.39
CA TRP A 113 -11.41 2.49 -1.36
C TRP A 113 -11.97 2.22 0.05
N LYS A 114 -11.35 1.29 0.80
CA LYS A 114 -11.73 1.01 2.19
C LYS A 114 -11.52 2.23 3.09
N ALA A 115 -10.38 2.90 2.98
CA ALA A 115 -10.07 4.11 3.75
C ALA A 115 -11.06 5.24 3.45
N SER A 116 -11.44 5.45 2.18
CA SER A 116 -12.46 6.43 1.80
C SER A 116 -13.81 6.15 2.45
N LYS A 117 -14.26 4.88 2.47
CA LYS A 117 -15.54 4.53 3.12
C LYS A 117 -15.51 4.77 4.63
N ILE A 118 -14.38 4.49 5.28
CA ILE A 118 -14.19 4.76 6.72
C ILE A 118 -14.26 6.27 6.99
N LEU A 119 -13.55 7.08 6.20
CA LEU A 119 -13.55 8.54 6.33
C LEU A 119 -14.94 9.15 6.19
N VAL A 120 -15.73 8.69 5.22
CA VAL A 120 -17.13 9.13 5.06
C VAL A 120 -17.97 8.75 6.28
N GLY A 121 -17.77 7.55 6.85
CA GLY A 121 -18.43 7.14 8.08
C GLY A 121 -18.11 8.05 9.27
N VAL A 122 -16.84 8.45 9.41
CA VAL A 122 -16.40 9.39 10.45
C VAL A 122 -17.02 10.78 10.25
N ASP A 123 -17.00 11.33 9.03
CA ASP A 123 -17.57 12.65 8.71
C ASP A 123 -19.09 12.69 9.01
N LEU A 124 -19.83 11.64 8.64
CA LEU A 124 -21.26 11.54 8.96
C LEU A 124 -21.54 11.48 10.46
N ALA A 125 -20.71 10.75 11.22
CA ALA A 125 -20.84 10.64 12.67
C ALA A 125 -20.54 11.97 13.38
N GLU A 126 -19.53 12.72 12.92
CA GLU A 126 -19.21 14.04 13.44
C GLU A 126 -20.33 15.04 13.16
N ARG A 127 -20.91 15.02 11.96
CA ARG A 127 -22.07 15.87 11.61
C ARG A 127 -23.32 15.52 12.41
N ALA A 128 -23.54 14.24 12.72
CA ALA A 128 -24.65 13.84 13.58
C ALA A 128 -24.51 14.40 15.00
N LYS A 129 -23.31 14.26 15.59
CA LYS A 129 -23.00 14.80 16.92
C LYS A 129 -23.14 16.33 16.97
N ALA A 130 -22.67 17.05 15.95
CA ALA A 130 -22.82 18.50 15.89
C ALA A 130 -24.30 18.95 15.86
N ARG A 131 -25.18 18.21 15.15
CA ARG A 131 -26.62 18.48 15.16
C ARG A 131 -27.25 18.24 16.53
N GLU A 132 -26.85 17.18 17.23
CA GLU A 132 -27.33 16.91 18.60
C GLU A 132 -26.89 18.01 19.57
N GLU A 133 -25.66 18.50 19.45
CA GLU A 133 -25.13 19.61 20.25
C GLU A 133 -25.84 20.94 19.96
N ASP A 134 -26.18 21.22 18.70
CA ASP A 134 -26.93 22.42 18.32
C ASP A 134 -28.38 22.41 18.83
N VAL A 135 -29.04 21.24 18.85
CA VAL A 135 -30.39 21.11 19.43
C VAL A 135 -30.37 21.30 20.95
N GLN A 136 -29.29 20.91 21.63
CA GLN A 136 -29.16 21.06 23.08
C GLN A 136 -28.78 22.46 23.54
N LYS A 137 -28.35 23.36 22.64
CA LYS A 137 -28.05 24.75 23.02
C LYS A 137 -29.33 25.46 23.48
N PRO A 138 -29.40 25.98 24.71
CA PRO A 138 -30.56 26.70 25.19
C PRO A 138 -30.78 27.94 24.29
N LYS A 139 -32.02 28.15 23.85
CA LYS A 139 -32.39 29.40 23.17
C LYS A 139 -32.04 30.54 24.11
N LYS A 140 -31.10 31.40 23.70
CA LYS A 140 -30.84 32.66 24.41
C LYS A 140 -32.10 33.52 24.29
N THR A 141 -32.88 33.56 25.36
CA THR A 141 -33.98 34.50 25.56
C THR A 141 -33.43 35.90 25.81
#